data_AF-A0A1Z9J533-F1
#
_entry.id   AF-A0A1Z9J533-F1
#
_cell.length_a   1.000
_cell.length_b   1.000
_cell.length_c   1.000
_cell.angle_alpha   90.00
_cell.angle_beta   90.00
_cell.angle_gamma   90.00
#
_symmetry.space_group_name_H-M   'P 1'
#
loop_
_entity.id
_entity.type
_entity.pdbx_description
1 polymer ?
#
loop_
_entity_poly.entity_id
_entity_poly.type
_entity_poly.pdbx_seq_one_letter_code
_entity_poly.pdbx_strand_id
1 'polypeptide(L)'
;MVACLILLTGKAEWPFLRDVLREQATDLAISWAPDGQELEYTCGGQNVSKARLIAFCSSVIVRPDILSLFDGPAYNFHPGPPS
;
A
#
# COMPACT_ATOMS: atom_id res chain seq x y z
N MET A 1 1.36 -9.66 -13.58
CA MET A 1 0.46 -8.49 -13.49
C MET A 1 0.12 -8.26 -12.02
N VAL A 2 0.14 -7.00 -11.57
CA VAL A 2 -0.32 -6.60 -10.24
C VAL A 2 -1.84 -6.59 -10.24
N ALA A 3 -2.47 -7.24 -9.28
CA ALA A 3 -3.93 -7.33 -9.19
C ALA A 3 -4.56 -6.13 -8.45
N CYS A 4 -3.83 -5.52 -7.51
CA CYS A 4 -4.30 -4.41 -6.68
C CYS A 4 -3.10 -3.71 -6.01
N LEU A 5 -3.23 -2.42 -5.70
CA LEU A 5 -2.35 -1.73 -4.76
C LEU A 5 -2.99 -1.67 -3.38
N ILE A 6 -2.22 -1.96 -2.34
CA ILE A 6 -2.58 -1.64 -0.96
C ILE A 6 -1.79 -0.39 -0.57
N LEU A 7 -2.49 0.70 -0.28
CA LEU A 7 -1.88 1.96 0.14
C LEU A 7 -1.95 2.10 1.66
N LEU A 8 -0.79 2.02 2.29
CA LEU A 8 -0.61 2.29 3.71
C LEU A 8 -0.29 3.77 3.90
N THR A 9 -1.33 4.55 4.18
CA THR A 9 -1.23 6.02 4.26
C THR A 9 -2.35 6.61 5.12
N GLY A 10 -2.08 7.75 5.74
CA GLY A 10 -3.06 8.48 6.53
C GLY A 10 -4.25 9.01 5.72
N LYS A 11 -5.30 9.42 6.43
CA LYS A 11 -6.55 9.97 5.86
C LYS A 11 -6.33 11.25 5.05
N ALA A 12 -5.36 12.07 5.43
CA ALA A 12 -5.10 13.35 4.77
C ALA A 12 -4.49 13.13 3.37
N GLU A 13 -3.57 12.17 3.25
CA GLU A 13 -2.83 11.87 2.04
C GLU A 13 -3.59 10.96 1.07
N TRP A 14 -4.44 10.07 1.59
CA TRP A 14 -5.15 9.05 0.81
C TRP A 14 -5.86 9.60 -0.44
N PRO A 15 -6.70 10.66 -0.38
CA PRO A 15 -7.42 11.14 -1.54
C PRO A 15 -6.48 11.61 -2.66
N PHE A 16 -5.44 12.37 -2.29
CA PHE A 16 -4.48 12.90 -3.24
C PHE A 16 -3.67 11.78 -3.91
N LEU A 17 -3.12 10.85 -3.12
CA LEU A 17 -2.30 9.77 -3.65
C LEU A 17 -3.12 8.83 -4.55
N ARG A 18 -4.35 8.52 -4.16
CA ARG A 18 -5.28 7.71 -4.97
C ARG A 18 -5.53 8.34 -6.34
N ASP A 19 -5.79 9.65 -6.36
CA ASP A 19 -6.14 10.35 -7.59
C ASP A 19 -4.93 10.41 -8.56
N VAL A 20 -3.75 10.74 -8.05
CA VAL A 20 -2.48 10.71 -8.83
C VAL A 20 -2.22 9.32 -9.43
N LEU A 21 -2.42 8.25 -8.66
CA LEU A 21 -2.20 6.89 -9.17
C LEU A 21 -3.22 6.49 -10.24
N ARG A 22 -4.48 6.92 -10.10
CA ARG A 22 -5.53 6.64 -11.08
C ARG A 22 -5.39 7.45 -12.37
N GLU A 23 -4.79 8.63 -12.33
CA GLU A 23 -4.42 9.37 -13.53
C GLU A 23 -3.43 8.58 -14.41
N GLN A 24 -2.56 7.76 -13.79
CA GLN A 24 -1.62 6.90 -14.51
C GLN A 24 -2.23 5.56 -14.94
N ALA A 25 -3.23 5.08 -14.19
CA ALA A 25 -3.93 3.84 -14.47
C ALA A 25 -5.39 3.90 -13.97
N THR A 26 -6.31 4.24 -14.87
CA THR A 26 -7.72 4.51 -14.54
C THR A 26 -8.41 3.32 -13.86
N ASP A 27 -8.13 2.10 -14.32
CA ASP A 27 -8.77 0.87 -13.82
C ASP A 27 -7.98 0.22 -12.66
N LEU A 28 -7.05 0.95 -12.05
CA LEU A 28 -6.25 0.44 -10.95
C LEU A 28 -7.11 0.17 -9.72
N ALA A 29 -7.17 -1.10 -9.32
CA ALA A 29 -7.73 -1.49 -8.03
C ALA A 29 -6.81 -1.00 -6.90
N ILE A 30 -7.39 -0.28 -5.94
CA ILE A 30 -6.66 0.29 -4.80
C ILE A 30 -7.45 0.01 -3.52
N SER A 31 -6.82 -0.68 -2.57
CA SER A 31 -7.27 -0.84 -1.19
C SER A 31 -6.54 0.15 -0.30
N TRP A 32 -7.26 0.80 0.61
CA TRP A 32 -6.70 1.75 1.57
C TRP A 32 -6.52 1.08 2.93
N ALA A 33 -5.34 1.23 3.53
CA ALA A 33 -5.06 0.89 4.91
C ALA A 33 -4.58 2.15 5.66
N PRO A 34 -5.39 2.76 6.53
CA PRO A 34 -4.98 3.93 7.31
C PRO A 34 -3.93 3.63 8.39
N ASP A 35 -3.88 2.39 8.87
CA ASP A 35 -3.03 1.97 9.98
C ASP A 35 -2.68 0.47 9.87
N GLY A 36 -1.94 -0.05 10.87
CA GLY A 36 -1.52 -1.44 10.92
C GLY A 36 -2.68 -2.43 11.06
N GLN A 37 -3.74 -2.06 11.80
CA GLN A 37 -4.89 -2.95 12.01
C GLN A 37 -5.68 -3.14 10.71
N GLU A 38 -5.93 -2.04 9.99
CA GLU A 38 -6.59 -2.09 8.69
C GLU A 38 -5.72 -2.75 7.62
N LEU A 39 -4.40 -2.62 7.70
CA LEU A 39 -3.49 -3.38 6.83
C LEU A 39 -3.63 -4.89 7.06
N GLU A 40 -3.63 -5.33 8.32
CA GLU A 40 -3.81 -6.75 8.68
C GLU A 40 -5.17 -7.28 8.21
N TYR A 41 -6.24 -6.53 8.46
CA TYR A 41 -7.59 -6.87 7.99
C TYR A 41 -7.64 -6.98 6.46
N THR A 42 -7.06 -5.99 5.77
CA THR A 42 -7.00 -5.94 4.29
C THR A 42 -6.19 -7.11 3.73
N CYS A 43 -5.13 -7.57 4.42
CA CYS A 43 -4.37 -8.74 3.96
C CYS A 43 -5.08 -10.06 4.25
N GLY A 44 -5.82 -10.15 5.35
CA GLY A 44 -6.59 -11.36 5.70
C GLY A 44 -7.80 -11.61 4.79
N GLY A 45 -8.38 -10.56 4.19
CA GLY A 45 -9.58 -10.66 3.36
C GLY A 45 -9.35 -11.01 1.88
N GLN A 46 -8.12 -11.12 1.39
CA GLN A 46 -7.81 -11.28 -0.04
C GLN A 46 -6.50 -12.03 -0.29
N ASN A 47 -6.39 -12.65 -1.47
CA ASN A 47 -5.11 -13.19 -1.93
C ASN A 47 -4.18 -12.05 -2.38
N VAL A 48 -3.31 -11.59 -1.48
CA VAL A 48 -2.39 -10.47 -1.70
C VAL A 48 -1.08 -10.83 -2.41
N SER A 49 -0.88 -12.09 -2.79
CA SER A 49 0.32 -12.54 -3.54
C SER A 49 0.59 -11.67 -4.79
N LYS A 50 -0.47 -11.30 -5.51
CA LYS A 50 -0.41 -10.43 -6.70
C LYS A 50 -0.57 -8.95 -6.41
N ALA A 51 -0.77 -8.55 -5.16
CA ALA A 51 -0.86 -7.15 -4.78
C ALA A 51 0.54 -6.52 -4.63
N ARG A 52 0.59 -5.19 -4.57
CA ARG A 52 1.79 -4.46 -4.13
C ARG A 52 1.42 -3.53 -2.98
N LEU A 53 2.24 -3.55 -1.94
CA LEU A 53 2.13 -2.63 -0.82
C LEU A 53 2.94 -1.37 -1.12
N ILE A 54 2.33 -0.20 -0.92
CA ILE A 54 3.00 1.09 -0.96
C ILE A 54 2.72 1.81 0.35
N ALA A 55 3.78 2.20 1.07
CA ALA A 55 3.71 3.08 2.21
C ALA A 55 4.00 4.53 1.81
N PHE A 56 3.19 5.46 2.30
CA PHE A 56 3.38 6.90 2.11
C PHE A 56 2.98 7.65 3.38
N CYS A 57 3.86 8.52 3.89
CA CYS A 57 3.62 9.32 5.09
C CYS A 57 2.98 8.53 6.25
N SER A 58 3.46 7.31 6.48
CA SER A 58 2.94 6.41 7.51
C SER A 58 3.95 6.23 8.64
N SER A 59 3.45 6.17 9.88
CA SER A 59 4.23 5.80 11.07
C SER A 59 4.23 4.30 11.35
N VAL A 60 3.53 3.51 10.54
CA VAL A 60 3.38 2.07 10.74
C VAL A 60 4.65 1.35 10.35
N ILE A 61 5.22 0.63 11.32
CA ILE A 61 6.26 -0.37 11.06
C ILE A 61 5.54 -1.66 10.63
N VAL A 62 5.65 -2.01 9.36
CA VAL A 62 5.01 -3.21 8.82
C VAL A 62 5.73 -4.44 9.35
N ARG A 63 4.97 -5.37 9.95
CA ARG A 63 5.52 -6.59 10.52
C ARG A 63 6.04 -7.53 9.41
N PRO A 64 7.11 -8.32 9.67
CA PRO A 64 7.67 -9.25 8.68
C PRO A 64 6.69 -10.32 8.18
N ASP A 65 5.79 -10.81 9.04
CA ASP A 65 4.77 -11.80 8.68
C ASP A 65 3.82 -11.24 7.61
N ILE A 66 3.42 -9.97 7.73
CA ILE A 66 2.57 -9.29 6.74
C ILE A 66 3.34 -9.06 5.43
N LEU A 67 4.59 -8.61 5.48
CA LEU A 67 5.41 -8.42 4.28
C LEU A 67 5.61 -9.74 3.51
N SER A 68 5.70 -10.86 4.22
CA SER A 68 5.89 -12.18 3.60
C SER A 68 4.69 -12.68 2.80
N LEU A 69 3.52 -12.05 2.92
CA LEU A 69 2.31 -12.39 2.16
C LEU A 69 2.36 -11.93 0.69
N PHE A 70 3.26 -11.00 0.36
CA PHE A 70 3.37 -10.42 -0.97
C PHE A 70 4.47 -11.12 -1.78
N ASP A 71 4.19 -11.57 -3.01
CA ASP A 71 5.19 -12.22 -3.87
C ASP A 71 6.24 -11.22 -4.41
N GLY A 72 5.94 -9.93 -4.35
CA GLY A 72 6.80 -8.87 -4.90
C GLY A 72 7.19 -7.84 -3.86
N PRO A 73 8.09 -6.90 -4.24
CA PRO A 73 8.58 -5.89 -3.32
C PRO A 73 7.44 -5.01 -2.80
N ALA A 74 7.58 -4.61 -1.54
CA ALA A 74 6.87 -3.48 -0.97
C ALA A 74 7.67 -2.19 -1.24
N TYR A 75 6.98 -1.08 -1.44
CA TYR A 75 7.58 0.22 -1.71
C TYR A 75 7.28 1.20 -0.58
N ASN A 76 8.18 2.14 -0.36
CA ASN A 76 7.99 3.25 0.56
C ASN A 76 8.41 4.56 -0.11
N PHE A 77 7.54 5.56 -0.08
CA PHE A 77 7.88 6.92 -0.50
C PHE A 77 8.46 7.67 0.70
N HIS A 78 9.77 7.90 0.66
CA HIS A 78 10.48 8.64 1.70
C HIS A 78 10.84 10.05 1.18
N PRO A 79 10.51 11.13 1.92
CA PRO A 79 10.81 12.51 1.48
C PRO A 79 12.29 12.91 1.68
N GLY A 80 13.18 11.94 1.88
CA GLY A 80 14.63 12.14 1.95
C GLY A 80 15.32 11.63 0.69
N PRO A 81 16.52 12.12 0.37
CA PRO A 81 17.31 11.58 -0.73
C PRO A 81 17.64 10.10 -0.47
N PRO A 82 17.85 9.29 -1.53
CA PRO A 82 18.52 8.00 -1.38
C PRO A 82 19.88 8.26 -0.74
N SER A 83 20.16 7.55 0.35
CA SER A 83 21.49 7.46 0.96
C SER A 83 22.45 6.69 0.07
#